data_AF-A0A9W9LHA8-F1
#
_entry.id   AF-A0A9W9LHA8-F1
#
_cell.length_a   1.000
_cell.length_b   1.000
_cell.length_c   1.000
_cell.angle_alpha   90.00
_cell.angle_beta   90.00
_cell.angle_gamma   90.00
#
_symmetry.space_group_name_H-M   'P 1'
#
loop_
_entity.id
_entity.type
_entity.pdbx_description
1 polymer ?
#
loop_
_entity_poly.entity_id
_entity_poly.type
_entity_poly.pdbx_seq_one_letter_code
_entity_poly.pdbx_strand_id
1 'polypeptide(L)'
;MPSKYERAIRGRDLYNYFGNRVVESRTGDLVVAVKVKPVDGYVRSEGHMMHFASQQPGILAPKVLGCYDVEPEIIATVTDLVPGESLDKVWHSLNSEGKKSIKAQLKEQIRLYRIHSQPYIGRINHQETLNFFDRLHFNFMGPFKSKEEFDEWCLARVKSPMAHSFWKHQLPKMRAGGSGRFVLTHGDLSARNIMPGTSW
;
A
#
# COMPACT_ATOMS: atom_id res chain seq x y z
N MET A 1 -9.10 -23.32 20.61
CA MET A 1 -9.85 -23.51 19.35
C MET A 1 -9.49 -22.37 18.42
N PRO A 2 -9.05 -22.62 17.18
CA PRO A 2 -8.74 -21.56 16.23
C PRO A 2 -9.99 -20.74 15.90
N SER A 3 -9.82 -19.42 15.78
CA SER A 3 -10.87 -18.47 15.45
C SER A 3 -11.52 -18.76 14.09
N LYS A 4 -12.72 -18.23 13.82
CA LYS A 4 -13.36 -18.31 12.48
C LYS A 4 -12.40 -17.83 11.38
N TYR A 5 -11.68 -16.75 11.69
CA TYR A 5 -10.66 -16.15 10.85
C TYR A 5 -9.49 -17.10 10.52
N GLU A 6 -8.96 -17.82 11.50
CA GLU A 6 -7.88 -18.78 11.28
C GLU A 6 -8.34 -20.03 10.53
N ARG A 7 -9.62 -20.42 10.70
CA ARG A 7 -10.20 -21.59 10.03
C ARG A 7 -10.60 -21.32 8.58
N ALA A 8 -10.92 -20.07 8.23
CA ALA A 8 -11.43 -19.70 6.91
C ALA A 8 -10.44 -20.06 5.80
N ILE A 9 -9.12 -19.94 6.06
CA ILE A 9 -8.09 -20.27 5.08
C ILE A 9 -6.99 -21.10 5.76
N ARG A 10 -6.71 -22.27 5.18
CA ARG A 10 -5.64 -23.18 5.60
C ARG A 10 -4.35 -22.87 4.82
N GLY A 11 -3.21 -23.02 5.49
CA GLY A 11 -1.91 -22.77 4.88
C GLY A 11 -0.83 -22.59 5.94
N ARG A 12 0.43 -22.47 5.49
CA ARG A 12 1.56 -22.12 6.36
C ARG A 12 1.55 -20.61 6.60
N ASP A 13 1.56 -20.17 7.85
CA ASP A 13 1.63 -18.74 8.15
C ASP A 13 2.96 -18.14 7.69
N LEU A 14 2.87 -17.13 6.82
CA LEU A 14 4.01 -16.31 6.40
C LEU A 14 4.11 -15.05 7.27
N TYR A 15 2.96 -14.53 7.68
CA TYR A 15 2.84 -13.33 8.50
C TYR A 15 1.52 -13.37 9.27
N ASN A 16 1.54 -12.98 10.55
CA ASN A 16 0.33 -12.80 11.34
C ASN A 16 0.56 -11.72 12.39
N TYR A 17 -0.09 -10.57 12.23
CA TYR A 17 0.02 -9.46 13.17
C TYR A 17 -1.27 -8.64 13.18
N PHE A 18 -1.88 -8.46 14.37
CA PHE A 18 -3.08 -7.64 14.58
C PHE A 18 -4.17 -7.84 13.50
N GLY A 19 -4.56 -9.10 13.23
CA GLY A 19 -5.62 -9.41 12.26
C GLY A 19 -5.22 -9.25 10.78
N ASN A 20 -3.95 -8.99 10.48
CA ASN A 20 -3.39 -9.11 9.14
C ASN A 20 -2.61 -10.43 9.06
N ARG A 21 -3.24 -11.44 8.46
CA ARG A 21 -2.66 -12.77 8.28
C ARG A 21 -2.39 -13.00 6.81
N VAL A 22 -1.21 -13.51 6.50
CA VAL A 22 -0.83 -13.97 5.17
C VAL A 22 -0.40 -15.42 5.29
N VAL A 23 -1.03 -16.28 4.51
CA VAL A 23 -0.72 -17.71 4.46
C VAL A 23 -0.19 -18.09 3.10
N GLU A 24 0.78 -18.99 3.08
CA GLU A 24 1.13 -19.76 1.90
C GLU A 24 0.11 -20.87 1.73
N SER A 25 -0.61 -20.85 0.61
CA SER A 25 -1.56 -21.89 0.23
C SER A 25 -1.12 -22.58 -1.05
N ARG A 26 -1.39 -23.89 -1.14
CA ARG A 26 -1.03 -24.72 -2.29
C ARG A 26 -2.27 -25.38 -2.87
N THR A 27 -2.45 -25.23 -4.18
CA THR A 27 -3.51 -25.92 -4.94
C THR A 27 -2.85 -26.61 -6.13
N GLY A 28 -2.63 -27.92 -6.03
CA GLY A 28 -1.78 -28.65 -6.98
C GLY A 28 -0.34 -28.12 -6.95
N ASP A 29 0.20 -27.77 -8.11
CA ASP A 29 1.54 -27.20 -8.24
C ASP A 29 1.59 -25.69 -8.00
N LEU A 30 0.44 -25.02 -7.96
CA LEU A 30 0.36 -23.58 -7.77
C LEU A 30 0.52 -23.23 -6.27
N VAL A 31 1.52 -22.40 -5.98
CA VAL A 31 1.75 -21.82 -4.66
C VAL A 31 1.39 -20.34 -4.68
N VAL A 32 0.54 -19.93 -3.76
CA VAL A 32 0.02 -18.56 -3.66
C VAL A 32 0.19 -18.00 -2.26
N ALA A 33 0.30 -16.68 -2.16
CA ALA A 33 0.12 -15.98 -0.90
C ALA A 33 -1.33 -15.53 -0.79
N VAL A 34 -1.99 -15.87 0.32
CA VAL A 34 -3.37 -15.49 0.61
C VAL A 34 -3.39 -14.59 1.83
N LYS A 35 -3.73 -13.32 1.59
CA LYS A 35 -3.89 -12.32 2.64
C LYS A 35 -5.34 -12.29 3.10
N VAL A 36 -5.55 -12.47 4.39
CA VAL A 36 -6.86 -12.49 5.04
C VAL A 36 -6.92 -11.33 6.02
N LYS A 37 -8.03 -10.59 6.01
CA LYS A 37 -8.32 -9.60 7.06
C LYS A 37 -9.77 -9.74 7.51
N PRO A 38 -10.09 -9.41 8.77
CA PRO A 38 -11.47 -9.20 9.18
C PRO A 38 -12.08 -8.04 8.39
N VAL A 39 -13.40 -8.05 8.18
CA VAL A 39 -14.10 -7.05 7.34
C VAL A 39 -13.84 -5.61 7.77
N ASP A 40 -13.78 -5.33 9.06
CA ASP A 40 -13.51 -3.98 9.58
C ASP A 40 -12.14 -3.43 9.19
N GLY A 41 -11.20 -4.29 8.78
CA GLY A 41 -9.85 -3.91 8.35
C GLY A 41 -9.53 -4.19 6.88
N TYR A 42 -10.47 -4.77 6.13
CA TYR A 42 -10.25 -5.10 4.72
C TYR A 42 -10.68 -3.96 3.79
N VAL A 43 -9.80 -3.64 2.84
CA VAL A 43 -10.08 -2.64 1.80
C VAL A 43 -9.80 -3.24 0.43
N ARG A 44 -10.84 -3.53 -0.38
CA ARG A 44 -10.72 -4.09 -1.74
C ARG A 44 -9.80 -3.27 -2.64
N SER A 45 -9.80 -1.95 -2.44
CA SER A 45 -8.94 -1.06 -3.19
C SER A 45 -7.45 -1.33 -2.96
N GLU A 46 -7.03 -1.97 -1.86
CA GLU A 46 -5.64 -2.41 -1.68
C GLU A 46 -5.25 -3.43 -2.76
N GLY A 47 -6.09 -4.46 -2.97
CA GLY A 47 -5.91 -5.44 -4.03
C GLY A 47 -5.97 -4.81 -5.42
N HIS A 48 -6.88 -3.85 -5.65
CA HIS A 48 -6.96 -3.13 -6.93
C HIS A 48 -5.71 -2.30 -7.23
N MET A 49 -5.18 -1.58 -6.24
CA MET A 49 -3.95 -0.78 -6.41
C MET A 49 -2.73 -1.66 -6.64
N MET A 50 -2.63 -2.80 -5.93
CA MET A 50 -1.55 -3.77 -6.13
C MET A 50 -1.65 -4.42 -7.52
N HIS A 51 -2.86 -4.78 -7.96
CA HIS A 51 -3.08 -5.29 -9.31
C HIS A 51 -2.63 -4.26 -10.34
N PHE A 52 -3.09 -3.01 -10.23
CA PHE A 52 -2.66 -1.92 -11.12
C PHE A 52 -1.13 -1.78 -11.17
N ALA A 53 -0.47 -1.75 -10.01
CA ALA A 53 0.99 -1.66 -9.92
C ALA A 53 1.69 -2.85 -10.61
N SER A 54 1.21 -4.08 -10.40
CA SER A 54 1.77 -5.30 -11.02
C SER A 54 1.65 -5.35 -12.54
N GLN A 55 0.74 -4.56 -13.13
CA GLN A 55 0.58 -4.46 -14.58
C GLN A 55 1.48 -3.39 -15.21
N GLN A 56 2.16 -2.56 -14.41
CA GLN A 56 3.01 -1.50 -14.95
C GLN A 56 4.42 -2.00 -15.29
N PRO A 57 4.99 -1.62 -16.45
CA PRO A 57 6.33 -2.04 -16.83
C PRO A 57 7.39 -1.68 -15.78
N GLY A 58 8.10 -2.71 -15.30
CA GLY A 58 9.23 -2.58 -14.37
C GLY A 58 8.85 -2.34 -12.91
N ILE A 59 7.58 -2.08 -12.58
CA ILE A 59 7.15 -2.00 -11.18
C ILE A 59 7.10 -3.42 -10.60
N LEU A 60 7.85 -3.61 -9.51
CA LEU A 60 7.86 -4.85 -8.76
C LEU A 60 6.71 -4.82 -7.75
N ALA A 61 5.68 -5.62 -8.02
CA ALA A 61 4.57 -5.87 -7.12
C ALA A 61 4.07 -7.31 -7.31
N PRO A 62 3.57 -7.97 -6.26
CA PRO A 62 2.93 -9.28 -6.40
C PRO A 62 1.78 -9.23 -7.42
N LYS A 63 1.69 -10.24 -8.29
CA LYS A 63 0.58 -10.38 -9.23
C LYS A 63 -0.67 -10.80 -8.47
N VAL A 64 -1.68 -9.93 -8.48
CA VAL A 64 -2.98 -10.23 -7.90
C VAL A 64 -3.73 -11.23 -8.78
N LEU A 65 -4.09 -12.37 -8.21
CA LEU A 65 -4.86 -13.44 -8.84
C LEU A 65 -6.36 -13.31 -8.56
N GLY A 66 -6.75 -12.59 -7.50
CA GLY A 66 -8.14 -12.22 -7.24
C GLY A 66 -8.39 -11.74 -5.82
N CYS A 67 -9.60 -11.24 -5.60
CA CYS A 67 -10.12 -10.84 -4.28
C CYS A 67 -11.49 -11.50 -4.06
N TYR A 68 -11.62 -12.32 -3.04
CA TYR A 68 -12.75 -13.23 -2.85
C TYR A 68 -13.39 -13.05 -1.47
N ASP A 69 -14.72 -13.05 -1.42
CA ASP A 69 -15.47 -13.27 -0.18
C ASP A 69 -15.42 -14.76 0.14
N VAL A 70 -14.68 -15.15 1.19
CA VAL A 70 -14.49 -16.58 1.53
C VAL A 70 -15.46 -17.04 2.60
N GLU A 71 -15.92 -16.13 3.44
CA GLU A 71 -16.93 -16.31 4.49
C GLU A 71 -17.64 -14.97 4.72
N PRO A 72 -18.82 -14.92 5.37
CA PRO A 72 -19.36 -13.67 5.86
C PRO A 72 -18.31 -12.96 6.72
N GLU A 73 -18.02 -11.71 6.35
CA GLU A 73 -17.06 -10.82 7.00
C GLU A 73 -15.57 -11.17 6.82
N ILE A 74 -15.24 -12.06 5.88
CA ILE A 74 -13.85 -12.42 5.59
C ILE A 74 -13.59 -12.29 4.09
N ILE A 75 -12.71 -11.36 3.76
CA ILE A 75 -12.25 -11.14 2.39
C ILE A 75 -10.79 -11.54 2.29
N ALA A 76 -10.48 -12.26 1.22
CA ALA A 76 -9.15 -12.75 0.91
C ALA A 76 -8.62 -12.12 -0.37
N THR A 77 -7.39 -11.59 -0.32
CA THR A 77 -6.63 -11.24 -1.53
C THR A 77 -5.66 -12.37 -1.81
N VAL A 78 -5.69 -12.91 -3.03
CA VAL A 78 -4.79 -13.96 -3.49
C VAL A 78 -3.77 -13.35 -4.45
N THR A 79 -2.49 -13.58 -4.21
CA THR A 79 -1.39 -13.18 -5.10
C THR A 79 -0.50 -14.36 -5.43
N ASP A 80 0.39 -14.20 -6.41
CA ASP A 80 1.58 -15.04 -6.46
C ASP A 80 2.39 -14.94 -5.15
N LEU A 81 3.14 -15.99 -4.85
CA LEU A 81 4.05 -15.98 -3.71
C LEU A 81 5.37 -15.32 -4.14
N VAL A 82 5.73 -14.21 -3.49
CA VAL A 82 7.07 -13.65 -3.61
C VAL A 82 8.02 -14.39 -2.67
N PRO A 83 9.06 -15.07 -3.19
CA PRO A 83 9.97 -15.85 -2.36
C PRO A 83 10.86 -14.95 -1.49
N GLY A 84 11.38 -15.52 -0.41
CA GLY A 84 12.36 -14.88 0.47
C GLY A 84 11.75 -14.32 1.76
N GLU A 85 12.52 -13.45 2.41
CA GLU A 85 12.15 -12.79 3.66
C GLU A 85 12.10 -11.27 3.46
N SER A 86 11.32 -10.59 4.28
CA SER A 86 11.16 -9.14 4.20
C SER A 86 12.46 -8.40 4.55
N LEU A 87 12.65 -7.21 3.99
CA LEU A 87 13.87 -6.42 4.11
C LEU A 87 14.23 -6.11 5.56
N ASP A 88 13.25 -5.90 6.44
CA ASP A 88 13.48 -5.68 7.87
C ASP A 88 14.17 -6.86 8.56
N LYS A 89 13.93 -8.09 8.11
CA LYS A 89 14.56 -9.30 8.65
C LYS A 89 15.99 -9.49 8.14
N VAL A 90 16.22 -9.19 6.86
CA VAL A 90 17.51 -9.49 6.22
C VAL A 90 18.46 -8.29 6.15
N TRP A 91 18.01 -7.06 6.39
CA TRP A 91 18.83 -5.85 6.19
C TRP A 91 20.18 -5.89 6.92
N HIS A 92 20.18 -6.40 8.15
CA HIS A 92 21.38 -6.43 8.99
C HIS A 92 22.37 -7.52 8.58
N SER A 93 21.93 -8.60 7.91
CA SER A 93 22.80 -9.65 7.39
C SER A 93 23.42 -9.31 6.03
N LEU A 94 22.88 -8.31 5.32
CA LEU A 94 23.43 -7.86 4.04
C LEU A 94 24.80 -7.19 4.19
N ASN A 95 25.72 -7.58 3.30
CA ASN A 95 26.98 -6.89 3.10
C ASN A 95 26.78 -5.51 2.43
N SER A 96 27.86 -4.74 2.32
CA SER A 96 27.82 -3.38 1.76
C SER A 96 27.31 -3.33 0.32
N GLU A 97 27.64 -4.34 -0.49
CA GLU A 97 27.20 -4.44 -1.89
C GLU A 97 25.71 -4.73 -1.99
N GLY A 98 25.19 -5.68 -1.21
CA GLY A 98 23.76 -5.98 -1.14
C GLY A 98 22.95 -4.77 -0.69
N LYS A 99 23.41 -4.04 0.33
CA LYS A 99 22.77 -2.78 0.76
C LYS A 99 22.79 -1.72 -0.34
N LYS A 100 23.89 -1.60 -1.10
CA LYS A 100 24.01 -0.66 -2.23
C LYS A 100 23.04 -1.04 -3.36
N SER A 101 22.94 -2.33 -3.68
CA SER A 101 22.03 -2.86 -4.70
C SER A 101 20.57 -2.55 -4.36
N ILE A 102 20.12 -2.89 -3.14
CA ILE A 102 18.75 -2.62 -2.70
C ILE A 102 18.42 -1.12 -2.73
N LYS A 103 19.34 -0.25 -2.30
CA LYS A 103 19.13 1.20 -2.39
C LYS A 103 18.94 1.67 -3.83
N ALA A 104 19.72 1.14 -4.77
CA ALA A 104 19.60 1.48 -6.19
C ALA A 104 18.25 1.04 -6.75
N GLN A 105 17.82 -0.17 -6.44
CA GLN A 105 16.52 -0.69 -6.87
C GLN A 105 15.36 0.08 -6.26
N LEU A 106 15.39 0.40 -4.96
CA LEU A 106 14.35 1.19 -4.30
C LEU A 106 14.22 2.58 -4.93
N LYS A 107 15.36 3.20 -5.26
CA LYS A 107 15.37 4.48 -5.99
C LYS A 107 14.68 4.34 -7.34
N GLU A 108 14.96 3.26 -8.07
CA GLU A 108 14.36 3.01 -9.38
C GLU A 108 12.87 2.69 -9.26
N GLN A 109 12.45 1.87 -8.31
CA GLN A 109 11.04 1.57 -8.06
C GLN A 109 10.26 2.85 -7.70
N ILE A 110 10.79 3.71 -6.83
CA ILE A 110 10.15 5.01 -6.52
C ILE A 110 10.04 5.88 -7.78
N ARG A 111 11.04 5.87 -8.66
CA ARG A 111 11.00 6.59 -9.94
C ARG A 111 9.88 6.04 -10.83
N LEU A 112 9.77 4.72 -10.97
CA LEU A 112 8.74 4.04 -11.77
C LEU A 112 7.34 4.30 -11.24
N TYR A 113 7.12 4.27 -9.93
CA TYR A 113 5.84 4.70 -9.35
C TYR A 113 5.51 6.15 -9.76
N ARG A 114 6.50 7.06 -9.66
CA ARG A 114 6.29 8.49 -9.89
C ARG A 114 6.06 8.91 -11.35
N ILE A 115 6.38 8.07 -12.33
CA ILE A 115 6.04 8.36 -13.73
C ILE A 115 4.53 8.28 -13.95
N HIS A 116 3.82 7.39 -13.24
CA HIS A 116 2.38 7.27 -13.32
C HIS A 116 1.71 8.43 -12.56
N SER A 117 0.85 9.14 -13.27
CA SER A 117 0.11 10.28 -12.73
C SER A 117 -1.36 10.18 -13.07
N GLN A 118 -2.18 10.82 -12.26
CA GLN A 118 -3.63 10.94 -12.46
C GLN A 118 -4.08 12.37 -12.15
N PRO A 119 -5.21 12.83 -12.71
CA PRO A 119 -5.65 14.22 -12.56
C PRO A 119 -6.34 14.52 -11.23
N TYR A 120 -6.39 13.55 -10.30
CA TYR A 120 -7.07 13.66 -9.01
C TYR A 120 -6.26 12.98 -7.90
N ILE A 121 -6.50 13.31 -6.63
CA ILE A 121 -5.90 12.64 -5.47
C ILE A 121 -6.84 11.55 -5.01
N GLY A 122 -6.45 10.29 -5.17
CA GLY A 122 -7.28 9.14 -4.79
C GLY A 122 -6.64 7.85 -5.27
N ARG A 123 -7.37 6.75 -5.15
CA ARG A 123 -7.02 5.46 -5.75
C ARG A 123 -7.61 5.34 -7.15
N ILE A 124 -7.22 4.31 -7.90
CA ILE A 124 -7.75 4.07 -9.25
C ILE A 124 -9.29 4.04 -9.26
N ASN A 125 -9.88 4.38 -10.40
CA ASN A 125 -11.34 4.45 -10.59
C ASN A 125 -12.04 5.42 -9.62
N HIS A 126 -11.38 6.53 -9.26
CA HIS A 126 -11.92 7.54 -8.35
C HIS A 126 -12.32 6.96 -6.98
N GLN A 127 -11.59 5.96 -6.50
CA GLN A 127 -11.81 5.42 -5.16
C GLN A 127 -11.16 6.32 -4.10
N GLU A 128 -11.78 6.38 -2.92
CA GLU A 128 -11.21 7.06 -1.77
C GLU A 128 -9.90 6.37 -1.32
N THR A 129 -9.04 7.11 -0.64
CA THR A 129 -7.81 6.59 -0.05
C THR A 129 -7.87 6.63 1.47
N LEU A 130 -7.01 5.86 2.16
CA LEU A 130 -6.96 5.90 3.62
C LEU A 130 -6.55 7.29 4.11
N ASN A 131 -7.27 7.77 5.11
CA ASN A 131 -6.96 9.03 5.77
C ASN A 131 -5.70 8.87 6.63
N PHE A 132 -4.57 9.38 6.15
CA PHE A 132 -3.30 9.25 6.86
C PHE A 132 -3.19 10.09 8.14
N PHE A 133 -4.14 11.00 8.39
CA PHE A 133 -4.27 11.75 9.66
C PHE A 133 -5.00 10.96 10.74
N ASP A 134 -5.84 9.98 10.37
CA ASP A 134 -6.51 9.10 11.32
C ASP A 134 -5.93 7.69 11.22
N ARG A 135 -4.99 7.40 12.12
CA ARG A 135 -4.29 6.11 12.17
C ARG A 135 -4.93 5.11 13.11
N LEU A 136 -5.97 5.52 13.83
CA LEU A 136 -6.65 4.69 14.83
C LEU A 136 -7.92 4.06 14.26
N HIS A 137 -8.56 4.73 13.29
CA HIS A 137 -9.76 4.23 12.63
C HIS A 137 -9.54 4.07 11.12
N PHE A 138 -10.27 3.13 10.51
CA PHE A 138 -10.31 2.93 9.06
C PHE A 138 -11.17 4.00 8.37
N ASN A 139 -10.73 5.25 8.50
CA ASN A 139 -11.38 6.38 7.84
C ASN A 139 -10.75 6.64 6.47
N PHE A 140 -11.58 7.08 5.54
CA PHE A 140 -11.19 7.37 4.17
C PHE A 140 -11.24 8.87 3.90
N MET A 141 -10.59 9.27 2.82
CA MET A 141 -10.56 10.64 2.34
C MET A 141 -10.50 10.69 0.81
N GLY A 142 -10.97 11.81 0.26
CA GLY A 142 -11.05 12.00 -1.17
C GLY A 142 -12.12 11.11 -1.81
N PRO A 143 -12.00 10.78 -3.11
CA PRO A 143 -11.02 11.33 -4.02
C PRO A 143 -11.19 12.85 -4.15
N PHE A 144 -10.10 13.59 -4.32
CA PHE A 144 -10.13 15.04 -4.55
C PHE A 144 -9.84 15.33 -6.00
N LYS A 145 -10.73 16.07 -6.68
CA LYS A 145 -10.61 16.40 -8.11
C LYS A 145 -9.46 17.34 -8.41
N SER A 146 -9.06 18.12 -7.41
CA SER A 146 -7.97 19.08 -7.55
C SER A 146 -7.14 19.18 -6.29
N LYS A 147 -6.06 19.93 -6.40
CA LYS A 147 -5.17 20.20 -5.28
C LYS A 147 -5.83 21.10 -4.24
N GLU A 148 -6.60 22.07 -4.72
CA GLU A 148 -7.33 23.06 -3.93
C GLU A 148 -8.36 22.36 -3.04
N GLU A 149 -9.11 21.39 -3.59
CA GLU A 149 -10.09 20.61 -2.83
C GLU A 149 -9.42 19.82 -1.69
N PHE A 150 -8.26 19.21 -1.95
CA PHE A 150 -7.48 18.53 -0.91
C PHE A 150 -6.94 19.49 0.14
N ASP A 151 -6.58 20.71 -0.25
CA ASP A 151 -6.09 21.73 0.68
C ASP A 151 -7.17 22.24 1.59
N GLU A 152 -8.34 22.53 1.04
CA GLU A 152 -9.51 22.93 1.81
C GLU A 152 -9.87 21.85 2.82
N TRP A 153 -9.83 20.59 2.40
CA TRP A 153 -10.02 19.44 3.29
C TRP A 153 -8.94 19.39 4.40
N CYS A 154 -7.67 19.64 4.09
CA CYS A 154 -6.61 19.69 5.11
C CYS A 154 -6.77 20.90 6.06
N LEU A 155 -7.08 22.08 5.52
CA LEU A 155 -7.24 23.33 6.25
C LEU A 155 -8.44 23.27 7.20
N ALA A 156 -9.54 22.62 6.81
CA ALA A 156 -10.72 22.42 7.67
C ALA A 156 -10.39 21.69 8.99
N ARG A 157 -9.24 20.99 9.07
CA ARG A 157 -8.77 20.30 10.28
C ARG A 157 -7.89 21.17 11.17
N VAL A 158 -7.47 22.34 10.70
CA VAL A 158 -6.65 23.29 11.45
C VAL A 158 -7.55 24.06 12.41
N LYS A 159 -7.53 23.67 13.70
CA LYS A 159 -8.41 24.25 14.72
C LYS A 159 -8.12 25.72 15.06
N SER A 160 -6.87 26.16 14.93
CA SER A 160 -6.47 27.53 15.25
C SER A 160 -6.77 28.48 14.08
N PRO A 161 -7.56 29.55 14.26
CA PRO A 161 -7.85 30.51 13.19
C PRO A 161 -6.61 31.20 12.64
N MET A 162 -5.63 31.50 13.50
CA MET A 162 -4.36 32.10 13.10
C MET A 162 -3.54 31.14 12.23
N ALA A 163 -3.42 29.88 12.66
CA ALA A 163 -2.71 28.87 11.88
C ALA A 163 -3.43 28.57 10.55
N HIS A 164 -4.77 28.54 10.57
CA HIS A 164 -5.58 28.34 9.37
C HIS A 164 -5.31 29.45 8.35
N SER A 165 -5.35 30.72 8.77
CA SER A 165 -5.04 31.87 7.91
C SER A 165 -3.61 31.80 7.36
N PHE A 166 -2.63 31.53 8.22
CA PHE A 166 -1.24 31.37 7.83
C PHE A 166 -1.08 30.29 6.74
N TRP A 167 -1.61 29.09 6.96
CA TRP A 167 -1.49 27.99 6.00
C TRP A 167 -2.26 28.26 4.71
N LYS A 168 -3.45 28.87 4.78
CA LYS A 168 -4.22 29.27 3.59
C LYS A 168 -3.40 30.18 2.65
N HIS A 169 -2.59 31.08 3.21
CA HIS A 169 -1.73 31.96 2.42
C HIS A 169 -0.40 31.32 1.99
N GLN A 170 0.17 30.43 2.81
CA GLN A 170 1.50 29.87 2.58
C GLN A 170 1.48 28.64 1.66
N LEU A 171 0.42 27.83 1.73
CA LEU A 171 0.30 26.58 0.97
C LEU A 171 0.45 26.78 -0.54
N PRO A 172 -0.21 27.74 -1.21
CA PRO A 172 -0.02 27.97 -2.65
C PRO A 172 1.44 28.30 -3.01
N LYS A 173 2.11 29.11 -2.19
CA LYS A 173 3.51 29.54 -2.42
C LYS A 173 4.49 28.38 -2.36
N MET A 174 4.31 27.46 -1.40
CA MET A 174 5.16 26.27 -1.28
C MET A 174 5.06 25.33 -2.50
N ARG A 175 3.99 25.44 -3.28
CA ARG A 175 3.73 24.57 -4.43
C ARG A 175 4.24 25.12 -5.74
N ALA A 176 4.45 26.43 -5.82
CA ALA A 176 4.88 27.10 -7.05
C ALA A 176 6.20 26.53 -7.62
N GLY A 177 7.01 25.85 -6.79
CA GLY A 177 8.24 25.17 -7.20
C GLY A 177 8.10 23.66 -7.51
N GLY A 178 6.91 23.07 -7.41
CA GLY A 178 6.68 21.64 -7.65
C GLY A 178 6.03 21.33 -8.99
N SER A 179 6.15 20.09 -9.49
CA SER A 179 5.59 19.66 -10.78
C SER A 179 4.06 19.68 -10.86
N GLY A 180 3.35 19.96 -9.76
CA GLY A 180 1.88 20.00 -9.69
C GLY A 180 1.18 18.64 -9.88
N ARG A 181 1.89 17.60 -10.30
CA ARG A 181 1.36 16.28 -10.63
C ARG A 181 1.04 15.44 -9.39
N PHE A 182 -0.12 14.79 -9.38
CA PHE A 182 -0.41 13.67 -8.50
C PHE A 182 0.14 12.39 -9.11
N VAL A 183 0.91 11.66 -8.32
CA VAL A 183 1.64 10.49 -8.77
C VAL A 183 1.25 9.27 -7.97
N LEU A 184 1.43 8.08 -8.55
CA LEU A 184 1.24 6.83 -7.83
C LEU A 184 2.24 6.77 -6.66
N THR A 185 1.75 6.34 -5.50
CA THR A 185 2.56 6.08 -4.31
C THR A 185 2.14 4.75 -3.69
N HIS A 186 3.06 4.09 -2.98
CA HIS A 186 2.76 2.83 -2.28
C HIS A 186 1.86 3.04 -1.04
N GLY A 187 1.93 4.20 -0.38
CA GLY A 187 1.16 4.50 0.83
C GLY A 187 1.74 3.96 2.14
N ASP A 188 2.41 2.81 2.13
CA ASP A 188 3.17 2.25 3.29
C ASP A 188 4.50 1.60 2.84
N LEU A 189 5.43 2.40 2.32
CA LEU A 189 6.72 1.88 1.84
C LEU A 189 7.68 1.65 3.03
N SER A 190 7.39 0.64 3.85
CA SER A 190 8.19 0.21 4.99
C SER A 190 8.98 -1.07 4.69
N ALA A 191 10.09 -1.31 5.40
CA ALA A 191 10.98 -2.45 5.14
C ALA A 191 10.29 -3.83 5.22
N ARG A 192 9.27 -3.96 6.07
CA ARG A 192 8.41 -5.16 6.17
C ARG A 192 7.61 -5.47 4.90
N ASN A 193 7.36 -4.47 4.06
CA ASN A 193 6.58 -4.59 2.82
C ASN A 193 7.49 -4.77 1.58
N ILE A 194 8.81 -4.90 1.77
CA ILE A 194 9.78 -5.07 0.69
C ILE A 194 10.35 -6.47 0.80
N MET A 195 10.24 -7.26 -0.28
CA MET A 195 10.83 -8.59 -0.40
C MET A 195 12.05 -8.50 -1.33
N PRO A 196 13.29 -8.56 -0.82
CA PRO A 196 14.47 -8.63 -1.68
C PRO A 196 14.48 -9.98 -2.42
N GLY A 197 14.60 -9.97 -3.74
CA GLY A 197 14.71 -11.19 -4.53
C GLY A 197 15.97 -12.00 -4.16
N THR A 198 15.93 -13.32 -4.40
CA THR A 198 17.06 -14.25 -4.20
C THR A 198 17.97 -14.39 -5.42
N SER A 199 17.65 -13.73 -6.54
CA SER A 199 18.45 -13.73 -7.76
C SER A 199 18.66 -12.28 -8.19
N TRP A 200 19.86 -11.76 -7.95
CA TRP A 200 20.31 -10.43 -8.39
C TRP A 200 21.47 -10.60 -9.36
#